data_AF-A0A842TDL4-F1
#
_entry.id   AF-A0A842TDL4-F1
#
_cell.length_a   1.000
_cell.length_b   1.000
_cell.length_c   1.000
_cell.angle_alpha   90.00
_cell.angle_beta   90.00
_cell.angle_gamma   90.00
#
_symmetry.space_group_name_H-M   'P 1'
#
loop_
_entity.id
_entity.type
_entity.pdbx_description
1 polymer ?
#
loop_
_entity_poly.entity_id
_entity_poly.type
_entity_poly.pdbx_seq_one_letter_code
_entity_poly.pdbx_strand_id
1 'polypeptide(L)'
;MVSEKKARGLMKKALKKDETEEINKLLLEFPSLIDTFEELDLYSWLDLDQATIAGVGVMEDELAGAVRAEDVIKSVIVDFRKNTTEIEIYSILDRLERQGYIQRRGVGWVLTAKGAEVCDSTLAEISNR
;
A
#
# COMPACT_ATOMS: atom_id res chain seq x y z
N MET A 1 -28.21 -5.43 -19.98
CA MET A 1 -27.22 -6.27 -19.25
C MET A 1 -25.83 -5.74 -19.55
N VAL A 2 -25.06 -5.44 -18.50
CA VAL A 2 -23.64 -5.10 -18.62
C VAL A 2 -22.89 -6.38 -18.98
N SER A 3 -22.00 -6.35 -19.97
CA SER A 3 -21.16 -7.50 -20.28
C SER A 3 -20.06 -7.65 -19.22
N GLU A 4 -19.63 -8.87 -18.94
CA GLU A 4 -18.58 -9.15 -17.95
C GLU A 4 -17.29 -8.36 -18.23
N LYS A 5 -16.94 -8.17 -19.52
CA LYS A 5 -15.81 -7.31 -19.93
C LYS A 5 -15.97 -5.85 -19.47
N LYS A 6 -17.19 -5.31 -19.52
CA LYS A 6 -17.49 -3.94 -19.06
C LYS A 6 -17.52 -3.87 -17.54
N ALA A 7 -17.99 -4.92 -16.86
CA ALA A 7 -17.97 -5.04 -15.40
C ALA A 7 -16.53 -5.09 -14.85
N ARG A 8 -15.60 -5.82 -15.48
CA ARG A 8 -14.16 -5.79 -15.15
C ARG A 8 -13.57 -4.37 -15.24
N GLY A 9 -13.96 -3.60 -16.26
CA GLY A 9 -13.51 -2.22 -16.42
C GLY A 9 -14.03 -1.28 -15.33
N LEU A 10 -15.27 -1.48 -14.88
CA LEU A 10 -15.87 -0.74 -13.76
C LEU A 10 -15.22 -1.13 -12.44
N MET A 11 -14.97 -2.42 -12.23
CA MET A 11 -14.29 -2.94 -11.03
C MET A 11 -12.90 -2.31 -10.87
N LYS A 12 -12.10 -2.25 -11.93
CA LYS A 12 -10.79 -1.58 -11.91
C LYS A 12 -10.88 -0.10 -11.53
N LYS A 13 -11.94 0.60 -11.94
CA LYS A 13 -12.15 2.02 -11.60
C LYS A 13 -12.59 2.19 -10.15
N ALA A 14 -13.53 1.37 -9.70
CA ALA A 14 -14.01 1.38 -8.33
C ALA A 14 -12.88 1.07 -7.34
N LEU A 15 -12.01 0.11 -7.67
CA LEU A 15 -10.83 -0.24 -6.88
C LEU A 15 -9.82 0.89 -6.75
N LYS A 16 -9.55 1.63 -7.84
CA LYS A 16 -8.64 2.77 -7.81
C LYS A 16 -9.12 3.92 -6.92
N LYS A 17 -10.42 4.05 -6.77
CA LYS A 17 -11.06 5.10 -5.98
C LYS A 17 -11.47 4.65 -4.58
N ASP A 18 -11.17 3.40 -4.24
CA ASP A 18 -11.60 2.76 -3.00
C ASP A 18 -13.14 2.82 -2.77
N GLU A 19 -13.92 2.78 -3.86
CA GLU A 19 -15.39 2.85 -3.83
C GLU A 19 -16.00 1.50 -3.41
N THR A 20 -15.90 1.19 -2.11
CA THR A 20 -16.27 -0.12 -1.53
C THR A 20 -17.72 -0.54 -1.85
N GLU A 21 -18.67 0.40 -1.86
CA GLU A 21 -20.06 0.12 -2.22
C GLU A 21 -20.22 -0.34 -3.69
N GLU A 22 -19.50 0.31 -4.61
CA GLU A 22 -19.52 -0.02 -6.03
C GLU A 22 -18.85 -1.38 -6.29
N ILE A 23 -17.73 -1.66 -5.59
CA ILE A 23 -17.04 -2.95 -5.61
C ILE A 23 -17.98 -4.06 -5.15
N ASN A 24 -18.63 -3.90 -3.99
CA ASN A 24 -19.56 -4.89 -3.45
C ASN A 24 -20.74 -5.14 -4.39
N LYS A 25 -21.30 -4.07 -4.98
CA LYS A 25 -22.38 -4.19 -5.96
C LYS A 25 -21.94 -4.97 -7.20
N LEU A 26 -20.74 -4.70 -7.73
CA LEU A 26 -20.20 -5.39 -8.90
C LEU A 26 -19.90 -6.87 -8.60
N LEU A 27 -19.40 -7.20 -7.41
CA LEU A 27 -19.17 -8.58 -6.98
C LEU A 27 -20.48 -9.36 -6.78
N LEU A 28 -21.54 -8.71 -6.27
CA LEU A 28 -22.87 -9.33 -6.15
C LEU A 28 -23.49 -9.61 -7.51
N GLU A 29 -23.35 -8.69 -8.47
CA GLU A 29 -23.87 -8.85 -9.83
C GLU A 29 -23.03 -9.83 -10.68
N PHE A 30 -21.71 -9.91 -10.42
CA PHE A 30 -20.76 -10.74 -11.16
C PHE A 30 -19.74 -11.39 -10.21
N PRO A 31 -20.09 -12.50 -9.54
CA PRO A 31 -19.20 -13.17 -8.59
C PRO A 31 -17.86 -13.63 -9.18
N SER A 32 -17.79 -13.90 -10.49
CA SER A 32 -16.53 -14.24 -11.20
C SER A 32 -15.51 -13.11 -11.22
N LEU A 33 -15.90 -11.89 -10.84
CA LEU A 33 -14.98 -10.76 -10.68
C LEU A 33 -14.14 -10.87 -9.41
N ILE A 34 -14.42 -11.80 -8.51
CA ILE A 34 -13.60 -12.03 -7.31
C ILE A 34 -12.18 -12.45 -7.71
N ASP A 35 -12.06 -13.34 -8.70
CA ASP A 35 -10.76 -13.75 -9.24
C ASP A 35 -10.06 -12.54 -9.88
N THR A 36 -10.81 -11.67 -10.56
CA THR A 36 -10.25 -10.43 -11.15
C THR A 36 -9.80 -9.42 -10.08
N PHE A 37 -10.48 -9.38 -8.93
CA PHE A 37 -10.10 -8.54 -7.79
C PHE A 37 -8.80 -9.04 -7.15
N GLU A 38 -8.65 -10.36 -7.01
CA GLU A 38 -7.46 -11.00 -6.48
C GLU A 38 -6.27 -10.92 -7.45
N GLU A 39 -6.51 -10.99 -8.75
CA GLU A 39 -5.49 -10.84 -9.80
C GLU A 39 -5.04 -9.38 -10.02
N LEU A 40 -5.75 -8.40 -9.46
CA LEU A 40 -5.44 -6.99 -9.64
C LEU A 40 -4.28 -6.56 -8.75
N ASP A 41 -3.08 -6.66 -9.31
CA ASP A 41 -1.86 -6.11 -8.73
C ASP A 41 -1.81 -4.58 -8.91
N LEU A 42 -2.66 -3.89 -8.16
CA LEU A 42 -2.85 -2.43 -8.17
C LEU A 42 -1.53 -1.67 -7.96
N TYR A 43 -0.62 -2.29 -7.20
CA TYR A 43 0.65 -1.69 -6.81
C TYR A 43 1.85 -2.42 -7.40
N SER A 44 1.70 -3.23 -8.45
CA SER A 44 2.82 -3.93 -9.13
C SER A 44 4.03 -3.04 -9.46
N TRP A 45 3.78 -1.76 -9.75
CA TRP A 45 4.81 -0.76 -10.07
C TRP A 45 5.59 -0.25 -8.85
N LEU A 46 5.00 -0.35 -7.66
CA LEU A 46 5.55 0.15 -6.41
C LEU A 46 6.63 -0.83 -5.92
N ASP A 47 7.87 -0.40 -5.79
CA ASP A 47 8.90 -1.29 -5.25
C ASP A 47 8.74 -1.48 -3.73
N LEU A 48 9.42 -2.49 -3.17
CA LEU A 48 9.30 -2.81 -1.74
C LEU A 48 9.88 -1.71 -0.84
N ASP A 49 10.88 -0.95 -1.29
CA ASP A 49 11.49 0.11 -0.50
C ASP A 49 10.52 1.30 -0.42
N GLN A 50 9.93 1.69 -1.54
CA GLN A 50 8.88 2.70 -1.63
C GLN A 50 7.65 2.30 -0.82
N ALA A 51 7.19 1.05 -0.93
CA ALA A 51 6.07 0.55 -0.13
C ALA A 51 6.39 0.58 1.38
N THR A 52 7.61 0.24 1.76
CA THR A 52 8.03 0.28 3.18
C THR A 52 8.12 1.72 3.69
N ILE A 53 8.68 2.65 2.90
CA ILE A 53 8.73 4.07 3.25
C ILE A 53 7.31 4.64 3.41
N ALA A 54 6.42 4.35 2.44
CA ALA A 54 5.03 4.78 2.47
C ALA A 54 4.29 4.17 3.68
N GLY A 55 4.54 2.90 4.01
CA GLY A 55 4.00 2.24 5.19
C GLY A 55 4.45 2.88 6.50
N VAL A 56 5.71 3.33 6.61
CA VAL A 56 6.13 4.12 7.78
C VAL A 56 5.38 5.45 7.82
N GLY A 57 5.26 6.17 6.70
CA GLY A 57 4.61 7.48 6.66
C GLY A 57 3.14 7.44 7.01
N VAL A 58 2.37 6.56 6.38
CA VAL A 58 0.93 6.40 6.65
C VAL A 58 0.70 6.07 8.12
N MET A 59 1.44 5.12 8.67
CA MET A 59 1.27 4.73 10.07
C MET A 59 1.79 5.80 11.06
N GLU A 60 2.82 6.56 10.69
CA GLU A 60 3.33 7.66 11.52
C GLU A 60 2.27 8.75 11.70
N ASP A 61 1.57 9.09 10.61
CA ASP A 61 0.47 10.05 10.61
C ASP A 61 -0.73 9.54 11.42
N GLU A 62 -1.10 8.26 11.26
CA GLU A 62 -2.22 7.65 11.99
C GLU A 62 -1.96 7.54 13.50
N LEU A 63 -0.74 7.16 13.89
CA LEU A 63 -0.36 6.94 15.29
C LEU A 63 0.13 8.22 15.96
N ALA A 64 0.39 9.29 15.20
CA ALA A 64 1.04 10.52 15.64
C ALA A 64 2.37 10.25 16.40
N GLY A 65 3.17 9.30 15.92
CA GLY A 65 4.35 8.84 16.64
C GLY A 65 5.17 7.77 15.92
N ALA A 66 6.21 7.30 16.59
CA ALA A 66 7.13 6.30 16.04
C ALA A 66 6.42 4.96 15.79
N VAL A 67 6.55 4.46 14.57
CA VAL A 67 5.86 3.27 14.06
C VAL A 67 6.66 2.01 14.35
N ARG A 68 6.01 0.97 14.86
CA ARG A 68 6.66 -0.32 15.08
C ARG A 68 6.69 -1.14 13.80
N ALA A 69 7.62 -2.10 13.73
CA ALA A 69 7.78 -2.92 12.53
C ALA A 69 6.50 -3.70 12.21
N GLU A 70 5.76 -4.17 13.22
CA GLU A 70 4.52 -4.92 13.02
C GLU A 70 3.44 -4.12 12.28
N ASP A 71 3.40 -2.81 12.51
CA ASP A 71 2.45 -1.91 11.86
C ASP A 71 2.88 -1.62 10.41
N VAL A 72 4.19 -1.41 10.19
CA VAL A 72 4.75 -1.27 8.83
C VAL A 72 4.52 -2.55 8.02
N ILE A 73 4.75 -3.72 8.61
CA ILE A 73 4.56 -5.02 7.96
C ILE A 73 3.11 -5.18 7.50
N LYS A 74 2.15 -4.88 8.37
CA LYS A 74 0.74 -4.93 8.00
C LYS A 74 0.44 -3.99 6.86
N SER A 75 0.93 -2.76 6.91
CA SER A 75 0.68 -1.79 5.84
C SER A 75 1.27 -2.22 4.50
N VAL A 76 2.51 -2.75 4.50
CA VAL A 76 3.17 -3.24 3.28
C VAL A 76 2.46 -4.45 2.68
N ILE A 77 2.10 -5.44 3.49
CA ILE A 77 1.50 -6.69 2.99
C ILE A 77 0.03 -6.51 2.64
N VAL A 78 -0.73 -5.80 3.47
CA VAL A 78 -2.19 -5.67 3.32
C VAL A 78 -2.55 -4.46 2.48
N ASP A 79 -2.12 -3.26 2.88
CA ASP A 79 -2.55 -2.02 2.24
C ASP A 79 -1.87 -1.85 0.87
N PHE A 80 -0.54 -2.04 0.82
CA PHE A 80 0.24 -1.98 -0.42
C PHE A 80 0.30 -3.32 -1.17
N ARG A 81 -0.40 -4.35 -0.67
CA ARG A 81 -0.59 -5.67 -1.30
C ARG A 81 0.71 -6.35 -1.74
N LYS A 82 1.79 -6.22 -0.95
CA LYS A 82 3.09 -6.80 -1.28
C LYS A 82 3.20 -8.25 -0.83
N ASN A 83 3.50 -9.12 -1.78
CA ASN A 83 3.84 -10.51 -1.53
C ASN A 83 5.33 -10.63 -1.11
N THR A 84 5.59 -10.41 0.17
CA THR A 84 6.92 -10.47 0.78
C THR A 84 6.84 -11.10 2.17
N THR A 85 7.99 -11.30 2.82
CA THR A 85 8.07 -11.85 4.17
C THR A 85 8.38 -10.77 5.19
N GLU A 86 7.98 -10.99 6.44
CA GLU A 86 8.32 -10.07 7.55
C GLU A 86 9.83 -9.83 7.65
N ILE A 87 10.63 -10.89 7.51
CA ILE A 87 12.10 -10.83 7.59
C ILE A 87 12.69 -9.90 6.51
N GLU A 88 12.11 -9.91 5.31
CA GLU A 88 12.51 -9.04 4.22
C GLU A 88 12.19 -7.57 4.55
N ILE A 89 11.00 -7.29 5.08
CA ILE A 89 10.61 -5.94 5.53
C ILE A 89 11.54 -5.45 6.66
N TYR A 90 11.87 -6.29 7.63
CA TYR A 90 12.86 -5.95 8.67
C TYR A 90 14.22 -5.58 8.07
N SER A 91 14.66 -6.32 7.05
CA SER A 91 15.93 -6.05 6.37
C SER A 91 15.88 -4.74 5.56
N ILE A 92 14.72 -4.41 4.99
CA ILE A 92 14.48 -3.13 4.30
C ILE A 92 14.50 -1.99 5.32
N LEU A 93 13.83 -2.11 6.47
CA LEU A 93 13.84 -1.09 7.52
C LEU A 93 15.27 -0.76 7.99
N ASP A 94 16.10 -1.78 8.29
CA ASP A 94 17.51 -1.56 8.64
C ASP A 94 18.30 -0.88 7.52
N ARG A 95 18.07 -1.28 6.26
CA ARG A 95 18.71 -0.64 5.09
C ARG A 95 18.29 0.82 4.93
N LEU A 96 16.99 1.12 5.02
CA LEU A 96 16.42 2.45 4.87
C LEU A 96 16.89 3.39 5.99
N GLU A 97 17.04 2.86 7.21
CA GLU A 97 17.61 3.60 8.34
C GLU A 97 19.06 4.00 8.05
N ARG A 98 19.90 3.05 7.60
CA ARG A 98 21.30 3.33 7.23
C ARG A 98 21.44 4.31 6.07
N GLN A 99 20.48 4.32 5.15
CA GLN A 99 20.42 5.25 4.03
C GLN A 99 19.81 6.61 4.40
N GLY A 100 19.36 6.78 5.64
CA GLY A 100 18.82 8.02 6.19
C GLY A 100 17.44 8.39 5.65
N TYR A 101 16.63 7.41 5.20
CA TYR A 101 15.23 7.65 4.85
C TYR A 101 14.34 7.62 6.09
N ILE A 102 14.61 6.71 7.02
CA ILE A 102 13.95 6.61 8.31
C ILE A 102 14.97 6.77 9.43
N GLN A 103 14.50 7.04 10.64
CA GLN A 103 15.34 7.09 11.84
C GLN A 103 14.64 6.43 13.00
N ARG A 104 15.40 5.77 13.86
CA ARG A 104 14.86 5.11 15.04
C ARG A 104 14.50 6.12 16.12
N ARG A 105 13.30 5.99 16.67
CA ARG A 105 12.82 6.79 17.80
C ARG A 105 12.16 5.87 18.82
N GLY A 106 12.92 5.53 19.87
CA GLY A 106 12.49 4.54 20.85
C GLY A 106 12.43 3.13 20.25
N VAL A 107 11.26 2.50 20.29
CA VAL A 107 11.04 1.13 19.78
C VAL A 107 10.58 1.08 18.32
N GLY A 108 10.40 2.24 17.68
CA GLY A 108 9.89 2.34 16.32
C GLY A 108 10.72 3.26 15.43
N TRP A 109 10.20 3.55 14.25
CA TRP A 109 10.79 4.41 13.24
C TRP A 109 9.89 5.61 12.95
N VAL A 110 10.53 6.70 12.53
CA VAL A 110 9.86 7.87 11.95
C VAL A 110 10.56 8.22 10.65
N LEU A 111 9.84 8.88 9.74
CA LEU A 111 10.41 9.42 8.53
C LEU A 111 11.41 10.54 8.86
N THR A 112 12.48 10.58 8.10
CA THR A 112 13.31 11.78 7.96
C THR A 112 12.71 12.68 6.89
N ALA A 113 13.21 13.91 6.72
CA ALA A 113 12.80 14.77 5.61
C ALA A 113 12.99 14.10 4.24
N LYS A 114 14.06 13.32 4.07
CA LYS A 114 14.36 12.55 2.85
C LYS A 114 13.35 11.42 2.64
N GLY A 115 12.96 10.73 3.72
CA GLY A 115 11.93 9.70 3.68
C GLY A 115 10.55 10.27 3.34
N ALA A 116 10.20 11.40 3.95
CA ALA A 116 8.94 12.10 3.71
C ALA A 116 8.78 12.51 2.25
N GLU A 117 9.82 13.04 1.60
CA GLU A 117 9.75 13.39 0.17
C GLU A 117 9.42 12.18 -0.72
N VAL A 118 10.02 11.02 -0.44
CA VAL A 118 9.73 9.77 -1.16
C VAL A 118 8.33 9.27 -0.84
N CYS A 119 7.92 9.32 0.43
CA CYS A 119 6.58 8.96 0.87
C CYS A 119 5.52 9.78 0.12
N ASP A 120 5.63 11.11 0.17
CA ASP A 120 4.69 12.04 -0.45
C ASP A 120 4.62 11.81 -1.97
N SER A 121 5.77 11.66 -2.63
CA SER A 121 5.83 11.37 -4.07
C SER A 121 5.13 10.06 -4.41
N THR A 122 5.33 9.03 -3.58
CA THR A 122 4.73 7.71 -3.75
C THR A 122 3.21 7.76 -3.59
N LEU A 123 2.72 8.39 -2.52
CA LEU A 123 1.29 8.54 -2.25
C LEU A 123 0.59 9.42 -3.29
N ALA A 124 1.28 10.46 -3.78
CA ALA A 124 0.79 11.28 -4.88
C ALA A 124 0.68 10.47 -6.18
N GLU A 125 1.65 9.60 -6.50
CA GLU A 125 1.59 8.74 -7.68
C GLU A 125 0.45 7.71 -7.58
N ILE A 126 0.22 7.13 -6.40
CA ILE A 126 -0.95 6.28 -6.13
C ILE A 126 -2.25 7.04 -6.42
N SER A 127 -2.37 8.26 -5.91
CA SER A 127 -3.56 9.10 -6.09
C SER A 127 -3.81 9.50 -7.55
N ASN A 128 -2.77 9.56 -8.37
CA ASN A 128 -2.84 9.98 -9.78
C ASN A 128 -3.08 8.84 -10.77
N ARG A 129 -3.03 7.57 -10.34
CA ARG A 129 -3.13 6.39 -11.22
C ARG A 129 -4.54 5.80 -11.29
#